data_AF-A0A2M7KZI1-F1
#
_entry.id   AF-A0A2M7KZI1-F1
#
_cell.length_a   1.000
_cell.length_b   1.000
_cell.length_c   1.000
_cell.angle_alpha   90.00
_cell.angle_beta   90.00
_cell.angle_gamma   90.00
#
_symmetry.space_group_name_H-M   'P 1'
#
loop_
_entity.id
_entity.type
_entity.pdbx_description
1 polymer ?
#
loop_
_entity_poly.entity_id
_entity_poly.type
_entity_poly.pdbx_seq_one_letter_code
_entity_poly.pdbx_strand_id
1 'polypeptide(L)'
;MTETRFCAFCHCVVAAACLFGSQSEGRAAVVKKAIRASAEQRNLLKPDGWRPWEKGFEREGDLFACDNGEDAEVQRGASQTVELNQVRPAPIVAAAWSKAEGVGGAPSSDYALYLDLVYMDGTPLWGQTAAFSVGTHDWQRREVRVLPQKPIRSVAMHLLMRRHPGKVWFREPVLQQLTAPEGAAVFDGVPVELAGKLTPGFQVRDVAAEGDVVDFEKGEALGLRLTSRAFDRAGASFVEGSLTDTTGKDRAVTLYYTLPLQGAGWRWLQDPRTEVPCETGREYVNTSQFPAGANGRLSRYPFAALANQQGGKGLALDMDRSAFFRVGYSGTGELYLAYDLGLTPEKPTADFRLAAFDFAPEWGFRGALQRFYDVFPDYFRCRTPEQGLWMPFAKISKVEGWEDFGFKFKEGNDETEWDDAHNITTFRYTEPMTWWMRMDARPGGGDKLPRTMEAALAEAKRLAAEGNKQAQALLTSSYHNEEGEFPARLLDTPWCNGAVWSMNSMPGVPGDVTDFKLKWNAELAGKLYGPNRKGDLDGEYVDSSEG
;
A
#
# COMPACT_ATOMS: atom_id res chain seq x y z
N MET A 1 68.42 4.53 -27.55
CA MET A 1 68.46 4.69 -26.09
C MET A 1 67.37 5.67 -25.71
N THR A 2 66.56 5.27 -24.72
CA THR A 2 65.62 6.06 -23.90
C THR A 2 64.36 6.69 -24.52
N GLU A 3 63.25 6.30 -23.90
CA GLU A 3 61.85 6.70 -23.97
C GLU A 3 61.56 8.21 -23.89
N THR A 4 60.46 8.65 -24.53
CA THR A 4 59.55 9.66 -23.96
C THR A 4 58.11 9.45 -24.44
N ARG A 5 57.16 9.60 -23.50
CA ARG A 5 55.69 9.49 -23.58
C ARG A 5 55.03 10.52 -24.51
N PHE A 6 53.83 10.22 -25.03
CA PHE A 6 52.78 11.23 -25.26
C PHE A 6 51.36 10.66 -25.07
N CYS A 7 50.58 11.36 -24.24
CA CYS A 7 49.13 11.19 -24.01
C CYS A 7 48.31 11.58 -25.24
N ALA A 8 47.16 10.95 -25.44
CA ALA A 8 46.06 11.48 -26.24
C ALA A 8 44.74 11.38 -25.45
N PHE A 9 44.24 12.54 -25.03
CA PHE A 9 42.88 12.76 -24.53
C PHE A 9 41.89 12.65 -25.70
N CYS A 10 40.81 11.89 -25.54
CA CYS A 10 39.68 11.90 -26.48
C CYS A 10 38.43 12.41 -25.74
N HIS A 11 38.00 13.62 -26.07
CA HIS A 11 36.76 14.23 -25.59
C HIS A 11 35.57 13.66 -26.38
N CYS A 12 34.55 13.16 -25.68
CA CYS A 12 33.21 12.95 -26.25
C CYS A 12 32.31 14.10 -25.79
N VAL A 13 31.85 14.90 -26.75
CA VAL A 13 30.91 16.01 -26.58
C VAL A 13 29.48 15.45 -26.57
N VAL A 14 28.73 15.68 -25.50
CA VAL A 14 27.28 15.45 -25.44
C VAL A 14 26.59 16.74 -25.87
N ALA A 15 25.89 16.69 -27.01
CA ALA A 15 25.13 17.81 -27.54
C ALA A 15 23.75 17.90 -26.86
N ALA A 16 23.51 19.02 -26.16
CA ALA A 16 22.19 19.42 -25.70
C ALA A 16 21.46 20.12 -26.86
N ALA A 17 20.31 19.57 -27.28
CA ALA A 17 19.44 20.19 -28.27
C ALA A 17 18.16 20.69 -27.60
N CYS A 18 18.09 22.00 -27.35
CA CYS A 18 16.84 22.70 -27.07
C CYS A 18 16.10 22.96 -28.38
N LEU A 19 14.89 22.41 -28.54
CA LEU A 19 13.99 22.72 -29.65
C LEU A 19 12.85 23.60 -29.13
N PHE A 20 12.79 24.84 -29.62
CA PHE A 20 11.62 25.70 -29.51
C PHE A 20 10.58 25.25 -30.55
N GLY A 21 9.41 24.80 -30.07
CA GLY A 21 8.24 24.44 -30.87
C GLY A 21 7.02 25.27 -30.46
N SER A 22 6.28 25.69 -31.48
CA SER A 22 5.11 26.59 -31.49
C SER A 22 4.01 26.27 -30.47
N GLN A 23 3.39 27.34 -29.95
CA GLN A 23 2.22 27.30 -29.07
C GLN A 23 1.00 26.65 -29.75
N SER A 24 0.69 25.42 -29.35
CA SER A 24 -0.69 24.96 -29.20
C SER A 24 -1.02 25.00 -27.71
N GLU A 25 -2.22 25.45 -27.34
CA GLU A 25 -2.72 25.41 -25.96
C GLU A 25 -2.67 23.95 -25.47
N GLY A 26 -1.65 23.65 -24.67
CA GLY A 26 -1.16 22.31 -24.40
C GLY A 26 -2.01 21.56 -23.38
N ARG A 27 -2.92 20.72 -23.87
CA ARG A 27 -3.51 19.65 -23.04
C ARG A 27 -2.57 18.45 -23.15
N ALA A 28 -1.95 18.08 -22.03
CA ALA A 28 -1.12 16.88 -21.91
C ALA A 28 -1.75 15.68 -22.64
N ALA A 29 -0.95 15.02 -23.48
CA ALA A 29 -1.46 13.97 -24.37
C ALA A 29 -1.85 12.71 -23.59
N VAL A 30 -2.99 12.12 -23.96
CA VAL A 30 -3.41 10.81 -23.44
C VAL A 30 -2.53 9.74 -24.06
N VAL A 31 -1.78 9.01 -23.24
CA VAL A 31 -0.91 7.91 -23.69
C VAL A 31 -1.66 6.58 -23.63
N LYS A 32 -2.45 6.37 -22.57
CA LYS A 32 -3.23 5.14 -22.38
C LYS A 32 -4.64 5.49 -21.92
N LYS A 33 -5.65 5.11 -22.70
CA LYS A 33 -7.06 5.31 -22.35
C LYS A 33 -7.53 4.20 -21.43
N ALA A 34 -8.07 4.54 -20.27
CA ALA A 34 -8.62 3.55 -19.37
C ALA A 34 -9.94 2.99 -19.93
N ILE A 35 -10.04 1.66 -20.01
CA ILE A 35 -11.26 0.98 -20.45
C ILE A 35 -12.19 0.88 -19.24
N ARG A 36 -13.39 1.47 -19.37
CA ARG A 36 -14.37 1.55 -18.29
C ARG A 36 -15.58 0.66 -18.62
N ALA A 37 -16.21 0.10 -17.59
CA ALA A 37 -17.51 -0.56 -17.73
C ALA A 37 -18.56 0.50 -18.11
N SER A 38 -19.43 0.20 -19.07
CA SER A 38 -20.55 1.09 -19.39
C SER A 38 -21.86 0.53 -18.84
N ALA A 39 -22.78 1.41 -18.45
CA ALA A 39 -24.12 1.02 -17.99
C ALA A 39 -24.94 0.28 -19.07
N GLU A 40 -24.52 0.38 -20.33
CA GLU A 40 -25.14 -0.30 -21.48
C GLU A 40 -24.70 -1.77 -21.60
N GLN A 41 -23.66 -2.20 -20.88
CA GLN A 41 -23.23 -3.60 -20.88
C GLN A 41 -24.21 -4.48 -20.11
N ARG A 42 -24.64 -5.56 -20.75
CA ARG A 42 -25.58 -6.54 -20.20
C ARG A 42 -25.05 -7.13 -18.88
N ASN A 43 -25.85 -7.04 -17.81
CA ASN A 43 -25.61 -7.78 -16.57
C ASN A 43 -25.75 -9.28 -16.83
N LEU A 44 -24.73 -10.05 -16.45
CA LEU A 44 -24.65 -11.49 -16.65
C LEU A 44 -25.39 -12.28 -15.56
N LEU A 45 -25.71 -11.64 -14.44
CA LEU A 45 -26.50 -12.23 -13.35
C LEU A 45 -27.96 -12.36 -13.78
N LYS A 46 -28.58 -13.45 -13.37
CA LYS A 46 -30.01 -13.72 -13.55
C LYS A 46 -30.75 -13.42 -12.23
N PRO A 47 -31.89 -12.70 -12.26
CA PRO A 47 -32.67 -12.41 -11.05
C PRO A 47 -33.06 -13.65 -10.24
N ASP A 48 -33.33 -14.77 -10.92
CA ASP A 48 -33.72 -16.08 -10.37
C ASP A 48 -32.52 -17.05 -10.14
N GLY A 49 -31.30 -16.61 -10.46
CA GLY A 49 -30.08 -17.40 -10.36
C GLY A 49 -29.44 -17.43 -8.96
N TRP A 50 -29.97 -16.66 -8.01
CA TRP A 50 -29.42 -16.57 -6.66
C TRP A 50 -29.75 -17.79 -5.81
N ARG A 51 -28.78 -18.25 -5.03
CA ARG A 51 -28.87 -19.38 -4.11
C ARG A 51 -28.40 -18.96 -2.72
N PRO A 52 -28.96 -19.55 -1.64
CA PRO A 52 -28.43 -19.42 -0.30
C PRO A 52 -26.95 -19.78 -0.27
N TRP A 53 -26.12 -18.94 0.33
CA TRP A 53 -24.78 -19.30 0.76
C TRP A 53 -24.81 -19.53 2.27
N GLU A 54 -24.37 -20.70 2.74
CA GLU A 54 -24.51 -21.16 4.12
C GLU A 54 -25.95 -21.04 4.65
N LYS A 55 -26.20 -20.31 5.76
CA LYS A 55 -27.57 -20.10 6.28
C LYS A 55 -28.43 -19.21 5.37
N GLY A 56 -27.88 -18.70 4.27
CA GLY A 56 -28.62 -18.03 3.22
C GLY A 56 -28.95 -16.58 3.51
N PHE A 57 -30.00 -16.12 2.85
CA PHE A 57 -30.53 -14.76 2.92
C PHE A 57 -32.06 -14.80 2.89
N GLU A 58 -32.69 -13.74 3.35
CA GLU A 58 -34.13 -13.50 3.21
C GLU A 58 -34.38 -12.45 2.11
N ARG A 59 -35.47 -12.60 1.37
CA ARG A 59 -35.90 -11.62 0.38
C ARG A 59 -36.82 -10.59 1.03
N GLU A 60 -36.35 -9.35 1.11
CA GLU A 60 -37.17 -8.20 1.51
C GLU A 60 -37.41 -7.34 0.25
N GLY A 61 -38.43 -7.70 -0.55
CA GLY A 61 -38.60 -7.15 -1.89
C GLY A 61 -37.42 -7.52 -2.80
N ASP A 62 -36.74 -6.50 -3.36
CA ASP A 62 -35.55 -6.69 -4.21
C ASP A 62 -34.26 -6.87 -3.40
N LEU A 63 -34.31 -6.73 -2.08
CA LEU A 63 -33.15 -6.80 -1.20
C LEU A 63 -32.79 -8.24 -0.83
N PHE A 64 -31.50 -8.47 -0.63
CA PHE A 64 -30.97 -9.67 0.02
C PHE A 64 -30.63 -9.31 1.46
N ALA A 65 -31.46 -9.72 2.42
CA ALA A 65 -31.25 -9.44 3.83
C ALA A 65 -30.50 -10.60 4.51
N CYS A 66 -29.45 -10.28 5.25
CA CYS A 66 -28.71 -11.22 6.09
C CYS A 66 -28.66 -10.69 7.51
N ASP A 67 -29.26 -11.44 8.45
CA ASP A 67 -29.33 -11.06 9.87
C ASP A 67 -28.65 -12.12 10.73
N ASN A 68 -27.53 -11.75 11.33
CA ASN A 68 -26.78 -12.60 12.25
C ASN A 68 -27.09 -12.29 13.72
N GLY A 69 -27.90 -11.26 14.01
CA GLY A 69 -28.17 -10.82 15.37
C GLY A 69 -26.88 -10.53 16.14
N GLU A 70 -26.75 -11.06 17.35
CA GLU A 70 -25.54 -10.91 18.17
C GLU A 70 -24.49 -12.01 17.94
N ASP A 71 -24.82 -13.06 17.18
CA ASP A 71 -23.94 -14.21 16.98
C ASP A 71 -22.96 -13.97 15.84
N ALA A 72 -21.73 -13.61 16.24
CA ALA A 72 -20.67 -13.34 15.29
C ALA A 72 -20.28 -14.57 14.46
N GLU A 73 -20.51 -15.81 14.90
CA GLU A 73 -20.05 -17.01 14.15
C GLU A 73 -20.99 -17.42 13.01
N VAL A 74 -22.17 -16.79 12.92
CA VAL A 74 -23.13 -17.08 11.84
C VAL A 74 -22.54 -16.70 10.48
N GLN A 75 -22.81 -17.56 9.50
CA GLN A 75 -22.41 -17.35 8.11
C GLN A 75 -23.66 -17.32 7.24
N ARG A 76 -23.89 -16.18 6.58
CA ARG A 76 -25.01 -15.91 5.68
C ARG A 76 -24.52 -15.26 4.40
N GLY A 77 -25.36 -15.31 3.39
CA GLY A 77 -25.09 -14.64 2.13
C GLY A 77 -25.93 -15.16 0.98
N ALA A 78 -25.78 -14.48 -0.15
CA ALA A 78 -26.36 -14.86 -1.43
C ALA A 78 -25.24 -15.18 -2.42
N SER A 79 -25.39 -16.25 -3.20
CA SER A 79 -24.40 -16.63 -4.22
C SER A 79 -25.07 -16.91 -5.56
N GLN A 80 -24.39 -16.54 -6.65
CA GLN A 80 -24.74 -16.94 -8.00
C GLN A 80 -23.46 -17.25 -8.79
N THR A 81 -23.45 -18.39 -9.47
CA THR A 81 -22.36 -18.77 -10.37
C THR A 81 -22.77 -18.51 -11.83
N VAL A 82 -21.88 -17.87 -12.58
CA VAL A 82 -22.04 -17.57 -14.00
C VAL A 82 -20.93 -18.27 -14.78
N GLU A 83 -21.32 -19.06 -15.78
CA GLU A 83 -20.42 -19.64 -16.77
C GLU A 83 -20.09 -18.59 -17.83
N LEU A 84 -18.81 -18.22 -17.94
CA LEU A 84 -18.31 -17.26 -18.93
C LEU A 84 -17.74 -17.96 -20.17
N ASN A 85 -17.05 -19.09 -19.97
CA ASN A 85 -16.40 -19.88 -21.03
C ASN A 85 -15.63 -19.01 -22.03
N GLN A 86 -14.77 -18.14 -21.51
CA GLN A 86 -14.01 -17.21 -22.32
C GLN A 86 -13.08 -17.96 -23.29
N VAL A 87 -13.02 -17.50 -24.53
CA VAL A 87 -12.07 -18.02 -25.53
C VAL A 87 -10.68 -17.38 -25.36
N ARG A 88 -10.66 -16.11 -24.91
CA ARG A 88 -9.46 -15.35 -24.56
C ARG A 88 -9.73 -14.64 -23.23
N PRO A 89 -8.71 -14.38 -22.39
CA PRO A 89 -8.91 -13.62 -21.15
C PRO A 89 -9.63 -12.29 -21.45
N ALA A 90 -10.75 -12.05 -20.76
CA ALA A 90 -11.49 -10.79 -20.87
C ALA A 90 -11.79 -10.26 -19.47
N PRO A 91 -11.59 -8.95 -19.21
CA PRO A 91 -11.86 -8.36 -17.90
C PRO A 91 -13.32 -8.53 -17.49
N ILE A 92 -13.54 -8.66 -16.18
CA ILE A 92 -14.87 -8.64 -15.59
C ILE A 92 -14.94 -7.58 -14.49
N VAL A 93 -16.14 -7.03 -14.30
CA VAL A 93 -16.44 -6.08 -13.23
C VAL A 93 -17.67 -6.58 -12.49
N ALA A 94 -17.56 -6.70 -11.17
CA ALA A 94 -18.69 -6.98 -10.29
C ALA A 94 -18.92 -5.80 -9.36
N ALA A 95 -20.17 -5.48 -9.08
CA ALA A 95 -20.51 -4.44 -8.12
C ALA A 95 -21.78 -4.80 -7.34
N ALA A 96 -21.91 -4.24 -6.14
CA ALA A 96 -23.13 -4.34 -5.35
C ALA A 96 -23.20 -3.15 -4.38
N TRP A 97 -24.43 -2.85 -3.93
CA TRP A 97 -24.67 -1.93 -2.83
C TRP A 97 -24.95 -2.70 -1.55
N SER A 98 -24.49 -2.19 -0.41
CA SER A 98 -24.89 -2.69 0.89
C SER A 98 -25.18 -1.59 1.91
N LYS A 99 -26.12 -1.88 2.79
CA LYS A 99 -26.49 -1.09 3.97
C LYS A 99 -26.31 -1.99 5.20
N ALA A 100 -25.84 -1.43 6.31
CA ALA A 100 -25.57 -2.16 7.55
C ALA A 100 -26.24 -1.53 8.77
N GLU A 101 -26.61 -2.37 9.73
CA GLU A 101 -27.11 -2.00 11.05
C GLU A 101 -26.40 -2.84 12.11
N GLY A 102 -25.67 -2.18 13.02
CA GLY A 102 -25.05 -2.80 14.18
C GLY A 102 -23.99 -3.85 13.84
N VAL A 103 -23.33 -3.76 12.67
CA VAL A 103 -22.33 -4.74 12.27
C VAL A 103 -21.07 -4.59 13.13
N GLY A 104 -20.73 -5.62 13.91
CA GLY A 104 -19.56 -5.62 14.79
C GLY A 104 -18.26 -5.99 14.05
N GLY A 105 -17.12 -5.94 14.74
CA GLY A 105 -15.82 -6.37 14.20
C GLY A 105 -15.07 -5.29 13.41
N ALA A 106 -14.18 -5.71 12.51
CA ALA A 106 -13.41 -4.83 11.63
C ALA A 106 -13.69 -5.15 10.16
N PRO A 107 -13.67 -4.15 9.24
CA PRO A 107 -13.88 -4.41 7.81
C PRO A 107 -12.97 -5.51 7.27
N SER A 108 -13.54 -6.48 6.57
CA SER A 108 -12.82 -7.68 6.10
C SER A 108 -13.51 -8.32 4.90
N SER A 109 -12.93 -9.40 4.35
CA SER A 109 -13.55 -10.21 3.30
C SER A 109 -14.83 -10.95 3.74
N ASP A 110 -15.19 -10.87 5.02
CA ASP A 110 -16.31 -11.60 5.59
C ASP A 110 -17.64 -10.83 5.56
N TYR A 111 -17.58 -9.49 5.40
CA TYR A 111 -18.69 -8.65 4.97
C TYR A 111 -18.30 -7.92 3.68
N ALA A 112 -18.55 -8.56 2.53
CA ALA A 112 -17.96 -8.15 1.26
C ALA A 112 -18.77 -8.56 0.04
N LEU A 113 -18.55 -7.83 -1.05
CA LEU A 113 -18.68 -8.38 -2.40
C LEU A 113 -17.46 -9.28 -2.65
N TYR A 114 -17.68 -10.55 -2.97
CA TYR A 114 -16.63 -11.56 -3.03
C TYR A 114 -16.77 -12.39 -4.30
N LEU A 115 -15.67 -12.55 -5.07
CA LEU A 115 -15.62 -13.39 -6.26
C LEU A 115 -14.61 -14.52 -6.12
N ASP A 116 -15.04 -15.70 -6.54
CA ASP A 116 -14.22 -16.89 -6.74
C ASP A 116 -14.30 -17.30 -8.21
N LEU A 117 -13.15 -17.48 -8.87
CA LEU A 117 -13.07 -17.75 -10.30
C LEU A 117 -12.38 -19.09 -10.56
N VAL A 118 -12.79 -19.73 -11.65
CA VAL A 118 -12.05 -20.87 -12.21
C VAL A 118 -11.70 -20.61 -13.66
N TYR A 119 -10.42 -20.79 -14.01
CA TYR A 119 -9.94 -20.66 -15.39
C TYR A 119 -10.29 -21.87 -16.24
N MET A 120 -10.20 -21.71 -17.57
CA MET A 120 -10.44 -22.78 -18.54
C MET A 120 -9.51 -23.99 -18.35
N ASP A 121 -8.31 -23.80 -17.80
CA ASP A 121 -7.36 -24.86 -17.48
C ASP A 121 -7.64 -25.54 -16.12
N GLY A 122 -8.71 -25.13 -15.43
CA GLY A 122 -9.11 -25.65 -14.13
C GLY A 122 -8.40 -25.01 -12.94
N THR A 123 -7.39 -24.16 -13.15
CA THR A 123 -6.74 -23.45 -12.05
C THR A 123 -7.65 -22.37 -11.45
N PRO A 124 -7.64 -22.18 -10.12
CA PRO A 124 -8.51 -21.20 -9.49
C PRO A 124 -7.87 -19.81 -9.35
N LEU A 125 -8.71 -18.79 -9.23
CA LEU A 125 -8.38 -17.49 -8.65
C LEU A 125 -9.42 -17.18 -7.57
N TRP A 126 -9.03 -17.35 -6.31
CA TRP A 126 -9.93 -17.20 -5.17
C TRP A 126 -9.83 -15.81 -4.53
N GLY A 127 -10.90 -15.41 -3.84
CA GLY A 127 -10.87 -14.29 -2.90
C GLY A 127 -10.64 -12.92 -3.50
N GLN A 128 -11.28 -12.63 -4.63
CA GLN A 128 -11.28 -11.27 -5.19
C GLN A 128 -12.42 -10.48 -4.54
N THR A 129 -12.10 -9.58 -3.61
CA THR A 129 -13.12 -9.01 -2.71
C THR A 129 -13.07 -7.50 -2.62
N ALA A 130 -14.22 -6.89 -2.33
CA ALA A 130 -14.34 -5.52 -1.87
C ALA A 130 -15.19 -5.52 -0.58
N ALA A 131 -14.56 -5.22 0.55
CA ALA A 131 -15.18 -5.17 1.87
C ALA A 131 -16.10 -3.94 2.01
N PHE A 132 -17.24 -4.12 2.67
CA PHE A 132 -18.08 -3.00 3.11
C PHE A 132 -17.62 -2.48 4.47
N SER A 133 -17.97 -1.22 4.78
CA SER A 133 -17.75 -0.65 6.13
C SER A 133 -18.54 -1.45 7.17
N VAL A 134 -18.07 -1.53 8.41
CA VAL A 134 -18.82 -2.13 9.53
C VAL A 134 -19.60 -1.05 10.29
N GLY A 135 -20.32 -1.42 11.34
CA GLY A 135 -21.15 -0.52 12.13
C GLY A 135 -22.55 -0.32 11.52
N THR A 136 -23.05 0.91 11.62
CA THR A 136 -24.34 1.32 11.05
C THR A 136 -24.10 2.39 10.00
N HIS A 137 -24.48 2.13 8.76
CA HIS A 137 -24.32 3.07 7.66
C HIS A 137 -25.41 2.88 6.61
N ASP A 138 -25.65 3.93 5.81
CA ASP A 138 -26.56 3.86 4.67
C ASP A 138 -25.88 3.20 3.46
N TRP A 139 -26.57 3.13 2.31
CA TRP A 139 -26.11 2.45 1.11
C TRP A 139 -24.70 2.87 0.64
N GLN A 140 -23.78 1.92 0.68
CA GLN A 140 -22.42 2.01 0.15
C GLN A 140 -22.28 1.10 -1.06
N ARG A 141 -21.64 1.58 -2.14
CA ARG A 141 -21.32 0.76 -3.32
C ARG A 141 -19.90 0.23 -3.22
N ARG A 142 -19.72 -1.05 -3.53
CA ARG A 142 -18.40 -1.68 -3.69
C ARG A 142 -18.30 -2.38 -5.04
N GLU A 143 -17.06 -2.46 -5.53
CA GLU A 143 -16.76 -2.98 -6.86
C GLU A 143 -15.49 -3.82 -6.84
N VAL A 144 -15.52 -4.94 -7.54
CA VAL A 144 -14.37 -5.83 -7.78
C VAL A 144 -14.12 -5.85 -9.29
N ARG A 145 -12.89 -5.50 -9.70
CA ARG A 145 -12.44 -5.61 -11.08
C ARG A 145 -11.41 -6.72 -11.19
N VAL A 146 -11.66 -7.68 -12.06
CA VAL A 146 -10.72 -8.78 -12.32
C VAL A 146 -10.26 -8.71 -13.77
N LEU A 147 -8.95 -8.58 -13.96
CA LEU A 147 -8.29 -8.74 -15.25
C LEU A 147 -7.63 -10.11 -15.25
N PRO A 148 -8.28 -11.12 -15.82
CA PRO A 148 -7.79 -12.47 -15.68
C PRO A 148 -6.54 -12.68 -16.54
N GLN A 149 -5.56 -13.40 -16.00
CA GLN A 149 -4.36 -13.78 -16.76
C GLN A 149 -4.62 -14.93 -17.75
N LYS A 150 -5.72 -15.66 -17.55
CA LYS A 150 -6.14 -16.82 -18.33
C LYS A 150 -7.64 -16.69 -18.64
N PRO A 151 -8.15 -17.28 -19.73
CA PRO A 151 -9.58 -17.26 -19.99
C PRO A 151 -10.36 -17.86 -18.81
N ILE A 152 -11.38 -17.14 -18.34
CA ILE A 152 -12.24 -17.57 -17.24
C ILE A 152 -13.28 -18.57 -17.76
N ARG A 153 -13.40 -19.71 -17.07
CA ARG A 153 -14.50 -20.66 -17.28
C ARG A 153 -15.74 -20.18 -16.55
N SER A 154 -15.64 -19.96 -15.25
CA SER A 154 -16.77 -19.56 -14.40
C SER A 154 -16.37 -18.60 -13.29
N VAL A 155 -17.34 -17.81 -12.82
CA VAL A 155 -17.25 -16.91 -11.68
C VAL A 155 -18.40 -17.19 -10.73
N ALA A 156 -18.08 -17.45 -9.46
CA ALA A 156 -19.03 -17.42 -8.36
C ALA A 156 -18.97 -16.03 -7.71
N MET A 157 -20.09 -15.30 -7.77
CA MET A 157 -20.28 -14.03 -7.08
C MET A 157 -21.04 -14.26 -5.79
N HIS A 158 -20.49 -13.75 -4.68
CA HIS A 158 -21.06 -13.85 -3.35
C HIS A 158 -21.29 -12.45 -2.76
N LEU A 159 -22.43 -12.30 -2.10
CA LEU A 159 -22.76 -11.20 -1.21
C LEU A 159 -22.70 -11.79 0.20
N LEU A 160 -21.57 -11.60 0.89
CA LEU A 160 -21.25 -12.32 2.12
C LEU A 160 -21.52 -11.47 3.36
N MET A 161 -22.08 -12.12 4.39
CA MET A 161 -22.15 -11.64 5.77
C MET A 161 -21.87 -12.82 6.69
N ARG A 162 -20.60 -13.05 7.01
CA ARG A 162 -20.15 -14.13 7.88
C ARG A 162 -19.22 -13.59 8.97
N ARG A 163 -19.04 -14.31 10.07
CA ARG A 163 -18.04 -13.94 11.10
C ARG A 163 -18.19 -12.50 11.64
N HIS A 164 -19.41 -11.98 11.56
CA HIS A 164 -19.81 -10.64 11.96
C HIS A 164 -21.23 -10.72 12.55
N PRO A 165 -21.50 -10.10 13.72
CA PRO A 165 -22.86 -9.88 14.19
C PRO A 165 -23.49 -8.70 13.42
N GLY A 166 -24.80 -8.50 13.56
CA GLY A 166 -25.55 -7.41 12.96
C GLY A 166 -26.40 -7.83 11.76
N LYS A 167 -27.04 -6.84 11.14
CA LYS A 167 -27.93 -7.02 9.99
C LYS A 167 -27.44 -6.21 8.80
N VAL A 168 -27.47 -6.83 7.62
CA VAL A 168 -27.10 -6.18 6.36
C VAL A 168 -28.13 -6.43 5.27
N TRP A 169 -28.21 -5.50 4.34
CA TRP A 169 -28.98 -5.64 3.11
C TRP A 169 -28.08 -5.42 1.92
N PHE A 170 -28.26 -6.22 0.88
CA PHE A 170 -27.62 -6.00 -0.41
C PHE A 170 -28.65 -5.69 -1.50
N ARG A 171 -28.27 -4.88 -2.48
CA ARG A 171 -29.09 -4.60 -3.66
C ARG A 171 -28.25 -4.37 -4.91
N GLU A 172 -28.95 -4.43 -6.05
CA GLU A 172 -28.42 -4.13 -7.39
C GLU A 172 -27.07 -4.80 -7.70
N PRO A 173 -26.94 -6.13 -7.49
CA PRO A 173 -25.73 -6.81 -7.87
C PRO A 173 -25.57 -6.81 -9.39
N VAL A 174 -24.36 -6.50 -9.84
CA VAL A 174 -23.96 -6.46 -11.25
C VAL A 174 -22.73 -7.34 -11.44
N LEU A 175 -22.73 -8.14 -12.51
CA LEU A 175 -21.55 -8.80 -13.05
C LEU A 175 -21.52 -8.57 -14.56
N GLN A 176 -20.48 -7.93 -15.05
CA GLN A 176 -20.30 -7.61 -16.46
C GLN A 176 -18.96 -8.16 -16.96
N GLN A 177 -18.94 -8.64 -18.20
CA GLN A 177 -17.70 -8.90 -18.93
C GLN A 177 -17.44 -7.73 -19.86
N LEU A 178 -16.25 -7.15 -19.78
CA LEU A 178 -15.84 -6.06 -20.66
C LEU A 178 -15.39 -6.65 -22.01
N THR A 179 -15.89 -6.08 -23.10
CA THR A 179 -15.30 -6.32 -24.42
C THR A 179 -14.00 -5.55 -24.49
N ALA A 180 -12.87 -6.27 -24.38
CA ALA A 180 -11.57 -5.67 -24.62
C ALA A 180 -11.43 -5.38 -26.13
N PRO A 181 -11.22 -4.12 -26.55
CA PRO A 181 -10.89 -3.83 -27.94
C PRO A 181 -9.61 -4.56 -28.34
N GLU A 182 -9.47 -4.87 -29.63
CA GLU A 182 -8.24 -5.48 -30.15
C GLU A 182 -7.04 -4.57 -29.84
N GLY A 183 -6.01 -5.11 -29.19
CA GLY A 183 -4.85 -4.33 -28.72
C GLY A 183 -4.96 -3.78 -27.29
N ALA A 184 -6.03 -4.08 -26.56
CA ALA A 184 -6.11 -3.78 -25.12
C ALA A 184 -5.01 -4.51 -24.33
N ALA A 185 -4.49 -3.84 -23.31
CA ALA A 185 -3.44 -4.34 -22.43
C ALA A 185 -3.76 -4.00 -20.97
N VAL A 186 -3.00 -4.60 -20.05
CA VAL A 186 -3.04 -4.24 -18.63
C VAL A 186 -1.89 -3.29 -18.29
N PHE A 187 -2.20 -2.16 -17.67
CA PHE A 187 -1.22 -1.22 -17.14
C PHE A 187 -1.57 -0.81 -15.71
N ASP A 188 -0.72 -1.17 -14.76
CA ASP A 188 -0.95 -1.06 -13.32
C ASP A 188 -2.33 -1.58 -12.88
N GLY A 189 -2.70 -2.76 -13.37
CA GLY A 189 -3.98 -3.41 -13.06
C GLY A 189 -5.19 -2.73 -13.68
N VAL A 190 -4.99 -1.69 -14.49
CA VAL A 190 -6.04 -0.98 -15.22
C VAL A 190 -6.07 -1.51 -16.66
N PRO A 191 -7.23 -1.90 -17.21
CA PRO A 191 -7.33 -2.25 -18.61
C PRO A 191 -7.21 -0.97 -19.44
N VAL A 192 -6.32 -0.96 -20.41
CA VAL A 192 -6.03 0.22 -21.23
C VAL A 192 -6.00 -0.09 -22.72
N GLU A 193 -6.36 0.92 -23.50
CA GLU A 193 -6.06 0.99 -24.93
C GLU A 193 -4.89 1.98 -25.14
N LEU A 194 -3.92 1.60 -25.97
CA LEU A 194 -2.80 2.46 -26.29
C LEU A 194 -3.26 3.59 -27.22
N ALA A 195 -3.18 4.84 -26.73
CA ALA A 195 -3.63 6.02 -27.47
C ALA A 195 -2.50 6.90 -28.00
N GLY A 196 -1.27 6.70 -27.50
CA GLY A 196 -0.09 7.46 -27.88
C GLY A 196 1.17 6.61 -28.01
N LYS A 197 2.27 7.23 -28.45
CA LYS A 197 3.58 6.57 -28.54
C LYS A 197 4.15 6.36 -27.15
N LEU A 198 4.66 5.15 -26.90
CA LEU A 198 5.38 4.84 -25.67
C LEU A 198 6.78 5.45 -25.72
N THR A 199 7.12 6.25 -24.71
CA THR A 199 8.45 6.85 -24.54
C THR A 199 8.92 6.70 -23.11
N PRO A 200 10.23 6.54 -22.86
CA PRO A 200 10.76 6.54 -21.50
C PRO A 200 10.46 7.86 -20.79
N GLY A 201 9.93 7.81 -19.57
CA GLY A 201 9.63 9.01 -18.81
C GLY A 201 8.41 8.91 -17.91
N PHE A 202 7.99 10.08 -17.40
CA PHE A 202 6.89 10.19 -16.46
C PHE A 202 5.53 10.24 -17.14
N GLN A 203 4.56 9.56 -16.56
CA GLN A 203 3.14 9.66 -16.89
C GLN A 203 2.35 9.79 -15.59
N VAL A 204 1.10 10.24 -15.65
CA VAL A 204 0.27 10.39 -14.45
C VAL A 204 -1.18 10.01 -14.72
N ARG A 205 -1.86 9.52 -13.69
CA ARG A 205 -3.29 9.24 -13.70
C ARG A 205 -3.94 9.87 -12.48
N ASP A 206 -5.04 10.58 -12.70
CA ASP A 206 -5.95 10.96 -11.62
C ASP A 206 -6.86 9.78 -11.29
N VAL A 207 -6.62 9.14 -10.15
CA VAL A 207 -7.31 7.91 -9.77
C VAL A 207 -8.69 8.24 -9.20
N ALA A 208 -8.79 9.29 -8.40
CA ALA A 208 -10.06 9.76 -7.83
C ALA A 208 -11.05 10.15 -8.93
N ALA A 209 -10.59 10.76 -10.02
CA ALA A 209 -11.42 11.10 -11.17
C ALA A 209 -11.63 9.94 -12.16
N GLU A 210 -11.16 8.73 -11.84
CA GLU A 210 -11.12 7.57 -12.74
C GLU A 210 -10.55 7.90 -14.13
N GLY A 211 -9.53 8.74 -14.19
CA GLY A 211 -8.98 9.31 -15.42
C GLY A 211 -8.16 8.33 -16.27
N ASP A 212 -7.79 8.81 -17.46
CA ASP A 212 -6.83 8.16 -18.35
C ASP A 212 -5.38 8.41 -17.88
N VAL A 213 -4.41 7.68 -18.45
CA VAL A 213 -2.99 7.92 -18.22
C VAL A 213 -2.48 8.92 -19.25
N VAL A 214 -1.93 10.04 -18.77
CA VAL A 214 -1.43 11.13 -19.61
C VAL A 214 0.06 11.35 -19.41
N ASP A 215 0.72 11.93 -20.41
CA ASP A 215 2.10 12.39 -20.32
C ASP A 215 2.18 13.74 -19.56
N PHE A 216 3.38 14.28 -19.35
CA PHE A 216 3.58 15.66 -18.90
C PHE A 216 3.99 16.56 -20.06
N GLU A 217 3.26 17.65 -20.27
CA GLU A 217 3.66 18.68 -21.23
C GLU A 217 4.39 19.80 -20.49
N LYS A 218 5.69 19.97 -20.76
CA LYS A 218 6.55 20.96 -20.08
C LYS A 218 6.50 20.85 -18.54
N GLY A 219 6.33 19.62 -18.03
CA GLY A 219 6.24 19.34 -16.61
C GLY A 219 4.85 19.58 -16.00
N GLU A 220 3.81 19.81 -16.78
CA GLU A 220 2.45 20.00 -16.26
C GLU A 220 1.45 19.00 -16.85
N ALA A 221 0.54 18.49 -16.02
CA ALA A 221 -0.56 17.61 -16.42
C ALA A 221 -1.63 17.55 -15.32
N LEU A 222 -2.93 17.57 -15.66
CA LEU A 222 -4.04 17.36 -14.72
C LEU A 222 -4.02 18.28 -13.47
N GLY A 223 -3.53 19.52 -13.62
CA GLY A 223 -3.36 20.43 -12.48
C GLY A 223 -2.25 20.00 -11.51
N LEU A 224 -1.26 19.27 -12.00
CA LEU A 224 -0.07 18.84 -11.29
C LEU A 224 1.16 19.41 -12.00
N ARG A 225 2.17 19.76 -11.22
CA ARG A 225 3.49 20.15 -11.69
C ARG A 225 4.53 19.12 -11.27
N LEU A 226 5.25 18.59 -12.24
CA LEU A 226 6.38 17.69 -12.07
C LEU A 226 7.69 18.46 -12.25
N THR A 227 8.56 18.38 -11.25
CA THR A 227 9.97 18.76 -11.40
C THR A 227 10.83 17.53 -11.22
N SER A 228 11.82 17.35 -12.09
CA SER A 228 12.73 16.20 -11.97
C SER A 228 14.11 16.50 -12.54
N ARG A 229 15.11 15.75 -12.06
CA ARG A 229 16.46 15.71 -12.62
C ARG A 229 16.94 14.28 -12.71
N ALA A 230 17.65 13.96 -13.79
CA ALA A 230 18.32 12.69 -13.98
C ALA A 230 19.83 12.83 -13.70
N PHE A 231 20.44 11.80 -13.13
CA PHE A 231 21.88 11.73 -12.90
C PHE A 231 22.35 10.27 -12.86
N ASP A 232 23.61 10.01 -13.22
CA ASP A 232 24.16 8.67 -13.14
C ASP A 232 24.98 8.49 -11.85
N ARG A 233 24.83 7.33 -11.20
CA ARG A 233 25.61 6.94 -10.02
C ARG A 233 25.77 5.42 -10.00
N ALA A 234 26.98 4.95 -9.69
CA ALA A 234 27.30 3.52 -9.62
C ALA A 234 26.92 2.72 -10.89
N GLY A 235 26.91 3.37 -12.07
CA GLY A 235 26.52 2.77 -13.35
C GLY A 235 25.02 2.52 -13.52
N ALA A 236 24.18 3.18 -12.71
CA ALA A 236 22.73 3.21 -12.84
C ALA A 236 22.27 4.65 -13.06
N SER A 237 21.14 4.81 -13.76
CA SER A 237 20.53 6.11 -14.03
C SER A 237 19.45 6.39 -12.98
N PHE A 238 19.68 7.41 -12.19
CA PHE A 238 18.75 7.88 -11.17
C PHE A 238 17.88 9.00 -11.73
N VAL A 239 16.65 9.05 -11.23
CA VAL A 239 15.77 10.20 -11.40
C VAL A 239 15.20 10.56 -10.05
N GLU A 240 15.27 11.83 -9.69
CA GLU A 240 14.65 12.36 -8.48
C GLU A 240 13.88 13.63 -8.81
N GLY A 241 12.88 13.93 -7.98
CA GLY A 241 12.03 15.06 -8.23
C GLY A 241 10.88 15.16 -7.25
N SER A 242 9.96 16.05 -7.57
CA SER A 242 8.74 16.27 -6.82
C SER A 242 7.53 16.40 -7.75
N LEU A 243 6.38 15.96 -7.26
CA LEU A 243 5.07 16.21 -7.86
C LEU A 243 4.27 17.10 -6.92
N THR A 244 3.75 18.21 -7.45
CA THR A 244 3.01 19.22 -6.70
C THR A 244 1.61 19.43 -7.27
N ASP A 245 0.57 19.37 -6.44
CA ASP A 245 -0.78 19.84 -6.80
C ASP A 245 -0.80 21.36 -6.92
N THR A 246 -1.39 21.85 -8.01
CA THR A 246 -1.54 23.29 -8.26
C THR A 246 -3.00 23.73 -8.19
N THR A 247 -3.91 22.86 -7.75
CA THR A 247 -5.36 23.13 -7.73
C THR A 247 -5.87 23.54 -6.35
N GLY A 248 -5.13 23.23 -5.29
CA GLY A 248 -5.52 23.48 -3.90
C GLY A 248 -6.62 22.55 -3.41
N LYS A 249 -6.70 21.33 -3.96
CA LYS A 249 -7.71 20.32 -3.60
C LYS A 249 -7.02 19.04 -3.16
N ASP A 250 -7.75 18.20 -2.44
CA ASP A 250 -7.32 16.83 -2.19
C ASP A 250 -7.25 16.05 -3.50
N ARG A 251 -6.13 15.37 -3.73
CA ARG A 251 -5.86 14.57 -4.92
C ARG A 251 -5.41 13.16 -4.53
N ALA A 252 -5.95 12.16 -5.19
CA ALA A 252 -5.40 10.81 -5.22
C ALA A 252 -4.93 10.50 -6.65
N VAL A 253 -3.61 10.49 -6.84
CA VAL A 253 -2.98 10.34 -8.16
C VAL A 253 -1.94 9.24 -8.13
N THR A 254 -1.71 8.61 -9.28
CA THR A 254 -0.59 7.69 -9.46
C THR A 254 0.40 8.31 -10.44
N LEU A 255 1.63 8.55 -9.98
CA LEU A 255 2.76 8.96 -10.82
C LEU A 255 3.47 7.70 -11.31
N TYR A 256 3.65 7.58 -12.62
CA TYR A 256 4.37 6.48 -13.24
C TYR A 256 5.69 6.97 -13.80
N TYR A 257 6.75 6.17 -13.66
CA TYR A 257 7.91 6.23 -14.52
C TYR A 257 7.95 4.97 -15.37
N THR A 258 8.04 5.13 -16.69
CA THR A 258 7.94 4.03 -17.65
C THR A 258 9.21 3.90 -18.49
N LEU A 259 9.57 2.66 -18.81
CA LEU A 259 10.70 2.27 -19.65
C LEU A 259 10.21 1.25 -20.68
N PRO A 260 9.77 1.70 -21.87
CA PRO A 260 9.42 0.81 -22.98
C PRO A 260 10.62 -0.05 -23.37
N LEU A 261 10.44 -1.37 -23.40
CA LEU A 261 11.52 -2.30 -23.73
C LEU A 261 11.50 -2.66 -25.22
N GLN A 262 12.66 -2.54 -25.86
CA GLN A 262 12.86 -3.00 -27.23
C GLN A 262 13.34 -4.45 -27.22
N GLY A 263 13.08 -5.17 -28.32
CA GLY A 263 13.50 -6.56 -28.49
C GLY A 263 12.46 -7.57 -28.00
N ALA A 264 12.78 -8.86 -28.22
CA ALA A 264 11.90 -9.99 -27.92
C ALA A 264 12.56 -10.96 -26.93
N GLY A 265 11.81 -11.96 -26.49
CA GLY A 265 12.33 -13.02 -25.61
C GLY A 265 12.62 -12.57 -24.18
N TRP A 266 11.96 -11.49 -23.74
CA TRP A 266 12.01 -11.05 -22.35
C TRP A 266 11.40 -12.12 -21.44
N ARG A 267 12.08 -12.36 -20.33
CA ARG A 267 11.61 -13.17 -19.20
C ARG A 267 11.46 -12.27 -17.99
N TRP A 268 10.29 -12.31 -17.38
CA TRP A 268 10.01 -11.70 -16.11
C TRP A 268 10.69 -12.49 -14.99
N LEU A 269 11.46 -11.79 -14.15
CA LEU A 269 12.17 -12.40 -13.03
C LEU A 269 11.29 -12.29 -11.77
N GLN A 270 10.46 -13.31 -11.54
CA GLN A 270 9.44 -13.29 -10.49
C GLN A 270 10.03 -13.31 -9.07
N ASP A 271 11.03 -14.17 -8.85
CA ASP A 271 11.70 -14.39 -7.57
C ASP A 271 13.05 -15.12 -7.76
N PRO A 272 13.85 -15.39 -6.71
CA PRO A 272 15.17 -16.05 -6.83
C PRO A 272 15.20 -17.46 -7.42
N ARG A 273 14.06 -18.07 -7.73
CA ARG A 273 13.90 -19.43 -8.26
C ARG A 273 12.97 -19.51 -9.47
N THR A 274 12.20 -18.47 -9.76
CA THR A 274 11.17 -18.49 -10.81
C THR A 274 11.40 -17.37 -11.82
N GLU A 275 11.44 -17.73 -13.11
CA GLU A 275 11.33 -16.81 -14.23
C GLU A 275 10.20 -17.25 -15.17
N VAL A 276 9.53 -16.28 -15.79
CA VAL A 276 8.36 -16.52 -16.64
C VAL A 276 8.53 -15.79 -17.96
N PRO A 277 8.36 -16.45 -19.13
CA PRO A 277 8.33 -15.75 -20.42
C PRO A 277 7.26 -14.66 -20.46
N CYS A 278 7.60 -13.51 -21.02
CA CYS A 278 6.66 -12.41 -21.19
C CYS A 278 5.74 -12.63 -22.39
N GLU A 279 4.44 -12.48 -22.16
CA GLU A 279 3.36 -12.61 -23.13
C GLU A 279 2.79 -11.22 -23.44
N THR A 280 2.38 -11.01 -24.69
CA THR A 280 1.79 -9.74 -25.14
C THR A 280 0.49 -9.44 -24.40
N GLY A 281 0.29 -8.18 -23.99
CA GLY A 281 -0.94 -7.73 -23.34
C GLY A 281 -1.05 -8.07 -21.85
N ARG A 282 -0.13 -8.88 -21.32
CA ARG A 282 -0.13 -9.32 -19.91
C ARG A 282 0.76 -8.46 -19.03
N GLU A 283 0.24 -8.11 -17.85
CA GLU A 283 1.02 -7.50 -16.78
C GLU A 283 1.72 -8.56 -15.91
N TYR A 284 2.93 -8.24 -15.48
CA TYR A 284 3.74 -9.01 -14.55
C TYR A 284 4.14 -8.12 -13.37
N VAL A 285 3.73 -8.51 -12.18
CA VAL A 285 3.98 -7.77 -10.94
C VAL A 285 3.99 -8.74 -9.76
N ASN A 286 4.84 -8.49 -8.76
CA ASN A 286 4.89 -9.28 -7.53
C ASN A 286 4.45 -8.41 -6.35
N THR A 287 3.21 -8.60 -5.89
CA THR A 287 2.56 -7.71 -4.92
C THR A 287 1.93 -8.46 -3.77
N SER A 288 1.78 -7.76 -2.64
CA SER A 288 0.86 -8.12 -1.55
C SER A 288 -0.35 -7.17 -1.56
N GLN A 289 -1.45 -7.60 -0.95
CA GLN A 289 -2.70 -6.82 -0.88
C GLN A 289 -2.74 -5.98 0.40
N PHE A 290 -3.15 -4.73 0.27
CA PHE A 290 -3.29 -3.74 1.33
C PHE A 290 -4.55 -2.88 1.09
N PRO A 291 -5.20 -2.37 2.14
CA PRO A 291 -6.34 -1.46 2.02
C PRO A 291 -5.91 -0.01 1.75
N ALA A 292 -4.93 0.19 0.86
CA ALA A 292 -4.35 1.50 0.55
C ALA A 292 -3.87 1.58 -0.90
N GLY A 293 -3.67 2.80 -1.39
CA GLY A 293 -3.21 3.05 -2.76
C GLY A 293 -4.32 2.88 -3.82
N ALA A 294 -3.95 3.09 -5.08
CA ALA A 294 -4.86 3.19 -6.22
C ALA A 294 -5.57 1.87 -6.57
N ASN A 295 -4.97 0.73 -6.21
CA ASN A 295 -5.50 -0.59 -6.54
C ASN A 295 -5.26 -1.63 -5.44
N GLY A 296 -4.88 -1.21 -4.22
CA GLY A 296 -4.66 -2.12 -3.09
C GLY A 296 -3.39 -2.96 -3.17
N ARG A 297 -2.53 -2.77 -4.18
CA ARG A 297 -1.34 -3.61 -4.39
C ARG A 297 -0.06 -2.85 -4.01
N LEU A 298 0.78 -3.48 -3.20
CA LEU A 298 2.14 -3.01 -2.88
C LEU A 298 3.16 -4.03 -3.36
N SER A 299 4.19 -3.58 -4.09
CA SER A 299 5.25 -4.48 -4.56
C SER A 299 6.04 -5.10 -3.41
N ARG A 300 6.26 -6.41 -3.47
CA ARG A 300 6.99 -7.19 -2.46
C ARG A 300 8.49 -6.88 -2.45
N TYR A 301 9.06 -6.61 -3.62
CA TYR A 301 10.46 -6.22 -3.76
C TYR A 301 10.53 -4.74 -4.16
N PRO A 302 11.55 -4.00 -3.72
CA PRO A 302 11.76 -2.59 -4.09
C PRO A 302 12.22 -2.40 -5.54
N PHE A 303 12.27 -3.46 -6.34
CA PHE A 303 12.62 -3.42 -7.75
C PHE A 303 11.87 -4.50 -8.55
N ALA A 304 11.81 -4.29 -9.86
CA ALA A 304 11.44 -5.31 -10.84
C ALA A 304 12.57 -5.47 -11.85
N ALA A 305 12.66 -6.64 -12.47
CA ALA A 305 13.65 -6.89 -13.50
C ALA A 305 13.16 -7.88 -14.55
N LEU A 306 13.67 -7.68 -15.78
CA LEU A 306 13.55 -8.64 -16.88
C LEU A 306 14.93 -8.95 -17.44
N ALA A 307 15.05 -10.14 -18.01
CA ALA A 307 16.25 -10.52 -18.74
C ALA A 307 15.87 -11.17 -20.09
N ASN A 308 16.72 -10.96 -21.08
CA ASN A 308 16.74 -11.73 -22.31
C ASN A 308 18.18 -12.22 -22.58
N GLN A 309 18.46 -12.71 -23.78
CA GLN A 309 19.81 -13.16 -24.14
C GLN A 309 20.84 -12.02 -24.27
N GLN A 310 20.39 -10.78 -24.47
CA GLN A 310 21.24 -9.62 -24.68
C GLN A 310 21.62 -8.92 -23.37
N GLY A 311 20.78 -9.02 -22.33
CA GLY A 311 21.04 -8.40 -21.04
C GLY A 311 19.82 -8.37 -20.12
N GLY A 312 20.03 -7.83 -18.93
CA GLY A 312 19.00 -7.57 -17.94
C GLY A 312 18.68 -6.08 -17.82
N LYS A 313 17.40 -5.74 -17.61
CA LYS A 313 16.89 -4.39 -17.30
C LYS A 313 16.16 -4.42 -15.97
N GLY A 314 16.51 -3.49 -15.08
CA GLY A 314 15.90 -3.33 -13.76
C GLY A 314 15.42 -1.90 -13.53
N LEU A 315 14.34 -1.77 -12.77
CA LEU A 315 13.79 -0.51 -12.29
C LEU A 315 13.51 -0.65 -10.80
N ALA A 316 13.94 0.33 -10.00
CA ALA A 316 13.87 0.28 -8.55
C ALA A 316 13.36 1.58 -7.93
N LEU A 317 12.61 1.42 -6.84
CA LEU A 317 12.36 2.46 -5.86
C LEU A 317 13.66 2.75 -5.09
N ASP A 318 13.98 4.01 -4.90
CA ASP A 318 14.94 4.40 -3.87
C ASP A 318 14.23 4.39 -2.50
N MET A 319 14.62 3.46 -1.62
CA MET A 319 13.96 3.25 -0.33
C MET A 319 14.11 4.43 0.65
N ASP A 320 15.02 5.38 0.41
CA ASP A 320 15.13 6.64 1.18
C ASP A 320 14.05 7.66 0.76
N ARG A 321 13.32 7.40 -0.33
CA ARG A 321 12.11 8.12 -0.74
C ARG A 321 10.96 7.12 -0.86
N SER A 322 10.65 6.46 0.25
CA SER A 322 9.60 5.45 0.34
C SER A 322 8.23 5.99 -0.07
N ALA A 323 7.45 5.15 -0.73
CA ALA A 323 6.08 5.44 -1.12
C ALA A 323 5.25 4.16 -1.12
N PHE A 324 3.93 4.28 -1.17
CA PHE A 324 3.09 3.15 -1.57
C PHE A 324 3.24 2.95 -3.09
N PHE A 325 3.85 1.84 -3.49
CA PHE A 325 4.39 1.70 -4.85
C PHE A 325 4.13 0.34 -5.48
N ARG A 326 4.18 0.31 -6.81
CA ARG A 326 4.25 -0.93 -7.59
C ARG A 326 5.32 -0.81 -8.64
N VAL A 327 6.08 -1.89 -8.83
CA VAL A 327 7.07 -2.00 -9.88
C VAL A 327 6.84 -3.29 -10.65
N GLY A 328 6.71 -3.17 -11.96
CA GLY A 328 6.21 -4.26 -12.80
C GLY A 328 6.55 -4.10 -14.27
N TYR A 329 6.13 -5.08 -15.07
CA TYR A 329 6.17 -5.03 -16.53
C TYR A 329 4.74 -5.05 -17.05
N SER A 330 4.36 -4.02 -17.79
CA SER A 330 2.99 -3.85 -18.28
C SER A 330 2.72 -4.67 -19.54
N GLY A 331 1.44 -4.94 -19.79
CA GLY A 331 0.98 -5.53 -21.04
C GLY A 331 1.21 -4.64 -22.26
N THR A 332 1.48 -3.35 -22.06
CA THR A 332 1.88 -2.39 -23.10
C THR A 332 3.34 -2.54 -23.52
N GLY A 333 4.14 -3.35 -22.82
CA GLY A 333 5.54 -3.62 -23.15
C GLY A 333 6.55 -2.72 -22.45
N GLU A 334 6.23 -2.25 -21.24
CA GLU A 334 7.02 -1.27 -20.51
C GLU A 334 7.35 -1.79 -19.10
N LEU A 335 8.60 -1.66 -18.66
CA LEU A 335 8.89 -1.63 -17.23
C LEU A 335 8.27 -0.36 -16.65
N TYR A 336 7.61 -0.45 -15.50
CA TYR A 336 7.03 0.72 -14.84
C TYR A 336 7.27 0.69 -13.34
N LEU A 337 7.37 1.88 -12.76
CA LEU A 337 7.31 2.15 -11.33
C LEU A 337 6.19 3.16 -11.09
N ALA A 338 5.21 2.76 -10.28
CA ALA A 338 4.05 3.55 -9.92
C ALA A 338 4.18 4.01 -8.46
N TYR A 339 3.92 5.28 -8.21
CA TYR A 339 3.83 5.90 -6.89
C TYR A 339 2.39 6.35 -6.65
N ASP A 340 1.74 5.83 -5.63
CA ASP A 340 0.44 6.37 -5.20
C ASP A 340 0.64 7.51 -4.23
N LEU A 341 0.05 8.66 -4.58
CA LEU A 341 0.25 9.91 -3.88
C LEU A 341 -1.11 10.49 -3.48
N GLY A 342 -1.29 10.70 -2.18
CA GLY A 342 -2.29 11.59 -1.62
C GLY A 342 -1.69 12.98 -1.47
N LEU A 343 -2.24 13.98 -2.16
CA LEU A 343 -1.83 15.39 -2.05
C LEU A 343 -2.97 16.18 -1.44
N THR A 344 -2.71 16.97 -0.41
CA THR A 344 -3.71 17.83 0.26
C THR A 344 -3.27 19.29 0.23
N PRO A 345 -4.15 20.27 0.51
CA PRO A 345 -3.74 21.67 0.65
C PRO A 345 -2.60 21.89 1.67
N GLU A 346 -2.56 21.11 2.74
CA GLU A 346 -1.54 21.20 3.80
C GLU A 346 -0.22 20.53 3.39
N LYS A 347 -0.27 19.50 2.53
CA LYS A 347 0.91 18.81 1.99
C LYS A 347 0.73 18.58 0.48
N PRO A 348 0.85 19.65 -0.34
CA PRO A 348 0.53 19.58 -1.76
C PRO A 348 1.66 18.99 -2.59
N THR A 349 2.77 18.59 -1.99
CA THR A 349 3.97 18.11 -2.69
C THR A 349 4.44 16.77 -2.13
N ALA A 350 4.81 15.87 -3.03
CA ALA A 350 5.45 14.60 -2.71
C ALA A 350 6.78 14.47 -3.48
N ASP A 351 7.83 14.09 -2.77
CA ASP A 351 9.14 13.81 -3.34
C ASP A 351 9.24 12.33 -3.74
N PHE A 352 9.96 12.05 -4.82
CA PHE A 352 10.22 10.68 -5.27
C PHE A 352 11.67 10.53 -5.71
N ARG A 353 12.16 9.30 -5.70
CA ARG A 353 13.43 8.94 -6.33
C ARG A 353 13.43 7.47 -6.75
N LEU A 354 13.99 7.23 -7.93
CA LEU A 354 14.10 5.90 -8.55
C LEU A 354 15.46 5.71 -9.20
N ALA A 355 15.78 4.45 -9.50
CA ALA A 355 16.94 4.07 -10.29
C ALA A 355 16.56 3.04 -11.37
N ALA A 356 17.05 3.24 -12.58
CA ALA A 356 17.07 2.25 -13.65
C ALA A 356 18.49 1.70 -13.79
N PHE A 357 18.62 0.38 -13.96
CA PHE A 357 19.93 -0.26 -14.03
C PHE A 357 19.94 -1.45 -14.99
N ASP A 358 21.12 -1.69 -15.56
CA ASP A 358 21.40 -2.87 -16.36
C ASP A 358 22.17 -3.90 -15.53
N PHE A 359 21.98 -5.18 -15.84
CA PHE A 359 22.68 -6.29 -15.20
C PHE A 359 22.94 -7.45 -16.17
N ALA A 360 23.87 -8.31 -15.80
CA ALA A 360 24.23 -9.49 -16.58
C ALA A 360 23.16 -10.60 -16.39
N PRO A 361 22.62 -11.20 -17.47
CA PRO A 361 21.41 -12.00 -17.40
C PRO A 361 21.61 -13.42 -16.85
N GLU A 362 22.86 -13.88 -16.69
CA GLU A 362 23.23 -15.28 -16.44
C GLU A 362 22.63 -15.82 -15.13
N TRP A 363 22.49 -14.95 -14.12
CA TRP A 363 21.97 -15.30 -12.80
C TRP A 363 20.52 -14.84 -12.56
N GLY A 364 19.85 -14.34 -13.61
CA GLY A 364 18.46 -13.90 -13.55
C GLY A 364 18.19 -12.96 -12.39
N PHE A 365 17.18 -13.28 -11.56
CA PHE A 365 16.78 -12.47 -10.41
C PHE A 365 17.93 -12.19 -9.44
N ARG A 366 18.83 -13.16 -9.21
CA ARG A 366 19.96 -12.98 -8.28
C ARG A 366 20.98 -11.98 -8.82
N GLY A 367 21.17 -11.96 -10.14
CA GLY A 367 21.99 -10.93 -10.80
C GLY A 367 21.39 -9.54 -10.65
N ALA A 368 20.08 -9.41 -10.83
CA ALA A 368 19.37 -8.15 -10.60
C ALA A 368 19.44 -7.70 -9.14
N LEU A 369 19.28 -8.63 -8.18
CA LEU A 369 19.37 -8.34 -6.74
C LEU A 369 20.77 -7.89 -6.33
N GLN A 370 21.82 -8.57 -6.81
CA GLN A 370 23.20 -8.13 -6.59
C GLN A 370 23.41 -6.72 -7.14
N ARG A 371 22.93 -6.45 -8.35
CA ARG A 371 23.05 -5.13 -8.95
C ARG A 371 22.31 -4.07 -8.14
N PHE A 372 21.13 -4.38 -7.61
CA PHE A 372 20.39 -3.49 -6.72
C PHE A 372 21.19 -3.17 -5.44
N TYR A 373 21.88 -4.14 -4.83
CA TYR A 373 22.78 -3.90 -3.70
C TYR A 373 23.94 -2.97 -4.06
N ASP A 374 24.54 -3.13 -5.24
CA ASP A 374 25.62 -2.26 -5.71
C ASP A 374 25.17 -0.82 -5.97
N VAL A 375 23.90 -0.64 -6.39
CA VAL A 375 23.28 0.66 -6.64
C VAL A 375 22.91 1.38 -5.33
N PHE A 376 22.59 0.62 -4.28
CA PHE A 376 22.14 1.13 -2.97
C PHE A 376 22.93 0.53 -1.78
N PRO A 377 24.27 0.65 -1.75
CA PRO A 377 25.09 -0.08 -0.77
C PRO A 377 24.78 0.32 0.69
N ASP A 378 24.42 1.59 0.92
CA ASP A 378 24.14 2.11 2.26
C ASP A 378 22.90 1.50 2.92
N TYR A 379 21.93 1.02 2.12
CA TYR A 379 20.72 0.36 2.62
C TYR A 379 21.00 -1.05 3.13
N PHE A 380 22.03 -1.70 2.59
CA PHE A 380 22.41 -3.08 2.95
C PHE A 380 23.62 -3.15 3.86
N ARG A 381 24.12 -2.01 4.32
CA ARG A 381 25.19 -1.96 5.31
C ARG A 381 24.71 -2.55 6.64
N CYS A 382 25.32 -3.66 7.05
CA CYS A 382 25.16 -4.20 8.39
C CYS A 382 25.75 -3.21 9.41
N ARG A 383 24.89 -2.64 10.27
CA ARG A 383 25.27 -1.69 11.34
C ARG A 383 25.45 -2.38 12.70
N THR A 384 25.01 -3.64 12.80
CA THR A 384 25.08 -4.48 14.00
C THR A 384 25.73 -5.83 13.62
N PRO A 385 27.07 -5.89 13.51
CA PRO A 385 27.76 -7.11 13.06
C PRO A 385 27.59 -8.28 14.05
N GLU A 386 27.30 -7.98 15.32
CA GLU A 386 26.91 -8.96 16.33
C GLU A 386 25.39 -9.15 16.30
N GLN A 387 24.97 -10.41 16.18
CA GLN A 387 23.57 -10.82 16.12
C GLN A 387 23.20 -11.53 17.43
N GLY A 388 21.96 -11.40 17.88
CA GLY A 388 21.48 -12.07 19.10
C GLY A 388 20.02 -11.78 19.37
N LEU A 389 19.47 -12.40 20.42
CA LEU A 389 18.09 -12.23 20.82
C LEU A 389 17.81 -10.82 21.37
N TRP A 390 16.57 -10.39 21.19
CA TRP A 390 16.02 -9.13 21.68
C TRP A 390 15.18 -9.37 22.94
N MET A 391 15.48 -8.67 24.03
CA MET A 391 14.69 -8.71 25.27
C MET A 391 13.70 -7.53 25.32
N PRO A 392 12.38 -7.79 25.32
CA PRO A 392 11.38 -6.75 25.48
C PRO A 392 11.16 -6.39 26.96
N PHE A 393 11.51 -5.16 27.35
CA PHE A 393 11.22 -4.49 28.64
C PHE A 393 11.74 -5.14 29.94
N ALA A 394 12.05 -6.43 29.95
CA ALA A 394 12.35 -7.19 31.15
C ALA A 394 13.85 -7.30 31.42
N LYS A 395 14.17 -7.64 32.67
CA LYS A 395 15.55 -7.88 33.08
C LYS A 395 16.10 -9.17 32.53
N ILE A 396 17.16 -9.11 31.74
CA ILE A 396 17.90 -10.28 31.28
C ILE A 396 18.56 -10.96 32.47
N SER A 397 19.05 -10.19 33.46
CA SER A 397 19.68 -10.72 34.67
C SER A 397 18.76 -11.61 35.53
N LYS A 398 17.45 -11.65 35.22
CA LYS A 398 16.44 -12.43 35.93
C LYS A 398 15.98 -13.65 35.14
N VAL A 399 16.45 -13.81 33.91
CA VAL A 399 16.25 -15.03 33.14
C VAL A 399 17.25 -16.07 33.65
N GLU A 400 16.74 -17.22 34.10
CA GLU A 400 17.58 -18.34 34.51
C GLU A 400 18.32 -18.89 33.28
N GLY A 401 19.65 -18.99 33.37
CA GLY A 401 20.50 -19.43 32.25
C GLY A 401 20.49 -18.46 31.06
N TRP A 402 20.37 -17.15 31.31
CA TRP A 402 20.30 -16.12 30.26
C TRP A 402 21.44 -16.21 29.22
N GLU A 403 22.60 -16.74 29.61
CA GLU A 403 23.76 -16.95 28.75
C GLU A 403 23.46 -17.87 27.55
N ASP A 404 22.56 -18.85 27.72
CA ASP A 404 22.21 -19.82 26.68
C ASP A 404 21.37 -19.22 25.55
N PHE A 405 20.77 -18.06 25.79
CA PHE A 405 19.85 -17.40 24.87
C PHE A 405 20.56 -16.47 23.88
N GLY A 406 21.84 -16.12 24.13
CA GLY A 406 22.59 -15.23 23.25
C GLY A 406 21.91 -13.88 23.05
N PHE A 407 21.43 -13.27 24.14
CA PHE A 407 20.89 -11.90 24.09
C PHE A 407 21.95 -10.93 23.58
N LYS A 408 21.52 -10.01 22.72
CA LYS A 408 22.37 -8.91 22.25
C LYS A 408 21.68 -7.56 22.34
N PHE A 409 20.36 -7.55 22.29
CA PHE A 409 19.58 -6.33 22.27
C PHE A 409 18.53 -6.33 23.37
N LYS A 410 18.22 -5.15 23.88
CA LYS A 410 17.16 -4.96 24.87
C LYS A 410 16.50 -3.61 24.70
N GLU A 411 15.20 -3.54 24.95
CA GLU A 411 14.50 -2.27 25.09
C GLU A 411 14.16 -1.97 26.55
N GLY A 412 14.33 -0.72 26.97
CA GLY A 412 14.11 -0.27 28.34
C GLY A 412 15.40 0.11 29.08
N ASN A 413 15.27 0.60 30.32
CA ASN A 413 16.38 1.16 31.09
C ASN A 413 16.39 0.72 32.57
N ASP A 414 15.91 -0.49 32.84
CA ASP A 414 15.68 -0.98 34.20
C ASP A 414 16.90 -1.69 34.84
N GLU A 415 17.99 -1.88 34.09
CA GLU A 415 19.28 -2.43 34.56
C GLU A 415 20.48 -2.11 33.63
N THR A 416 20.50 -0.92 33.01
CA THR A 416 21.51 -0.52 32.00
C THR A 416 22.98 -0.82 32.38
N GLU A 417 23.40 -0.59 33.62
CA GLU A 417 24.76 -0.93 34.07
C GLU A 417 25.10 -2.42 33.96
N TRP A 418 24.12 -3.29 34.21
CA TRP A 418 24.27 -4.73 34.02
C TRP A 418 24.29 -5.07 32.54
N ASP A 419 23.38 -4.47 31.75
CA ASP A 419 23.33 -4.66 30.30
C ASP A 419 24.68 -4.30 29.63
N ASP A 420 25.26 -3.15 30.00
CA ASP A 420 26.57 -2.68 29.53
C ASP A 420 27.70 -3.65 29.92
N ALA A 421 27.70 -4.11 31.17
CA ALA A 421 28.70 -5.05 31.68
C ALA A 421 28.67 -6.41 30.94
N HIS A 422 27.55 -6.75 30.29
CA HIS A 422 27.37 -7.98 29.52
C HIS A 422 27.28 -7.73 28.01
N ASN A 423 27.70 -6.54 27.53
CA ASN A 423 27.73 -6.18 26.11
C ASN A 423 26.36 -6.32 25.41
N ILE A 424 25.29 -5.97 26.13
CA ILE A 424 23.92 -5.89 25.60
C ILE A 424 23.68 -4.46 25.11
N THR A 425 23.29 -4.32 23.85
CA THR A 425 22.94 -3.03 23.25
C THR A 425 21.50 -2.67 23.61
N THR A 426 21.33 -1.51 24.24
CA THR A 426 20.05 -1.09 24.81
C THR A 426 19.38 0.04 24.02
N PHE A 427 18.07 -0.04 23.87
CA PHE A 427 17.27 0.94 23.13
C PHE A 427 16.13 1.49 23.96
N ARG A 428 15.83 2.76 23.77
CA ARG A 428 14.60 3.36 24.28
C ARG A 428 13.46 3.07 23.33
N TYR A 429 12.40 2.44 23.84
CA TYR A 429 11.21 2.19 23.05
C TYR A 429 10.32 3.44 22.93
N THR A 430 9.93 3.75 21.70
CA THR A 430 8.88 4.73 21.38
C THR A 430 7.96 4.17 20.32
N GLU A 431 6.64 4.23 20.55
CA GLU A 431 5.61 3.88 19.56
C GLU A 431 4.88 5.17 19.14
N PRO A 432 5.20 5.78 17.98
CA PRO A 432 4.61 7.04 17.56
C PRO A 432 3.13 6.91 17.20
N MET A 433 2.72 5.95 16.38
CA MET A 433 1.43 6.12 15.69
C MET A 433 0.20 5.63 16.44
N THR A 434 0.32 5.27 17.72
CA THR A 434 -0.82 4.76 18.48
C THR A 434 -0.96 5.39 19.85
N TRP A 435 -2.20 5.37 20.35
CA TRP A 435 -2.51 5.51 21.75
C TRP A 435 -3.39 4.36 22.22
N TRP A 436 -2.88 3.58 23.18
CA TRP A 436 -3.60 2.48 23.83
C TRP A 436 -4.40 3.00 25.03
N MET A 437 -5.72 3.08 24.87
CA MET A 437 -6.66 3.53 25.90
C MET A 437 -7.42 2.33 26.50
N ARG A 438 -7.13 1.99 27.75
CA ARG A 438 -7.81 0.89 28.48
C ARG A 438 -9.32 1.13 28.64
N MET A 439 -10.09 0.06 28.57
CA MET A 439 -11.56 0.06 28.72
C MET A 439 -12.07 -0.98 29.74
N ASP A 440 -11.17 -1.76 30.33
CA ASP A 440 -11.45 -2.91 31.20
C ASP A 440 -11.67 -2.55 32.68
N ALA A 441 -11.32 -1.33 33.08
CA ALA A 441 -11.73 -0.70 34.33
C ALA A 441 -11.55 0.81 34.22
N ARG A 442 -12.52 1.61 34.70
CA ARG A 442 -12.31 3.05 34.82
C ARG A 442 -11.20 3.32 35.85
N PRO A 443 -10.30 4.29 35.63
CA PRO A 443 -9.38 4.75 36.66
C PRO A 443 -10.17 5.10 37.93
N GLY A 444 -9.88 4.44 39.05
CA GLY A 444 -10.60 4.62 40.32
C GLY A 444 -11.62 3.54 40.68
N GLY A 445 -11.80 2.50 39.86
CA GLY A 445 -12.72 1.39 40.13
C GLY A 445 -14.14 1.71 39.66
N GLY A 446 -14.55 1.12 38.54
CA GLY A 446 -15.89 1.27 37.97
C GLY A 446 -16.18 0.18 36.95
N ASP A 447 -17.43 0.13 36.49
CA ASP A 447 -17.89 -0.88 35.53
C ASP A 447 -17.08 -0.85 34.23
N LYS A 448 -16.87 -2.05 33.67
CA LYS A 448 -16.28 -2.25 32.34
C LYS A 448 -17.03 -1.43 31.31
N LEU A 449 -16.30 -0.74 30.44
CA LEU A 449 -16.92 -0.01 29.35
C LEU A 449 -17.35 -1.00 28.25
N PRO A 450 -18.51 -0.77 27.59
CA PRO A 450 -18.87 -1.51 26.39
C PRO A 450 -17.76 -1.42 25.35
N ARG A 451 -17.48 -2.54 24.67
CA ARG A 451 -16.45 -2.64 23.62
C ARG A 451 -17.01 -2.12 22.29
N THR A 452 -17.38 -0.85 22.25
CA THR A 452 -17.91 -0.17 21.07
C THR A 452 -17.12 1.10 20.77
N MET A 453 -17.08 1.50 19.50
CA MET A 453 -16.42 2.74 19.08
C MET A 453 -17.04 3.97 19.75
N GLU A 454 -18.36 3.98 19.92
CA GLU A 454 -19.09 5.04 20.61
C GLU A 454 -18.62 5.19 22.07
N ALA A 455 -18.56 4.10 22.83
CA ALA A 455 -18.12 4.12 24.23
C ALA A 455 -16.64 4.51 24.34
N ALA A 456 -15.80 4.04 23.43
CA ALA A 456 -14.39 4.40 23.38
C ALA A 456 -14.21 5.92 23.13
N LEU A 457 -14.92 6.48 22.15
CA LEU A 457 -14.84 7.91 21.83
C LEU A 457 -15.39 8.78 22.98
N ALA A 458 -16.47 8.35 23.62
CA ALA A 458 -17.03 9.04 24.78
C ALA A 458 -16.03 9.08 25.94
N GLU A 459 -15.36 7.97 26.22
CA GLU A 459 -14.34 7.89 27.27
C GLU A 459 -13.10 8.74 26.94
N ALA A 460 -12.63 8.72 25.69
CA ALA A 460 -11.52 9.56 25.27
C ALA A 460 -11.84 11.06 25.46
N LYS A 461 -13.06 11.49 25.09
CA LYS A 461 -13.51 12.88 25.31
C LYS A 461 -13.57 13.25 26.80
N ARG A 462 -14.07 12.34 27.65
CA ARG A 462 -14.08 12.53 29.11
C ARG A 462 -12.67 12.70 29.67
N LEU A 463 -11.75 11.80 29.30
CA LEU A 463 -10.34 11.86 29.72
C LEU A 463 -9.68 13.16 29.27
N ALA A 464 -9.95 13.63 28.05
CA ALA A 464 -9.41 14.89 27.55
C ALA A 464 -9.90 16.10 28.39
N ALA A 465 -11.18 16.10 28.78
CA ALA A 465 -11.78 17.13 29.63
C ALA A 465 -11.18 17.13 31.05
N GLU A 466 -10.73 15.98 31.55
CA GLU A 466 -10.05 15.82 32.84
C GLU A 466 -8.55 16.14 32.78
N GLY A 467 -8.04 16.55 31.62
CA GLY A 467 -6.64 16.94 31.46
C GLY A 467 -5.69 15.81 31.08
N ASN A 468 -6.20 14.63 30.72
CA ASN A 468 -5.35 13.55 30.21
C ASN A 468 -4.70 13.97 28.89
N LYS A 469 -3.36 14.04 28.88
CA LYS A 469 -2.60 14.54 27.73
C LYS A 469 -2.72 13.67 26.49
N GLN A 470 -2.75 12.34 26.63
CA GLN A 470 -2.92 11.43 25.50
C GLN A 470 -4.28 11.61 24.84
N ALA A 471 -5.34 11.74 25.65
CA ALA A 471 -6.68 12.01 25.16
C ALA A 471 -6.80 13.40 24.50
N GLN A 472 -6.13 14.42 25.04
CA GLN A 472 -6.03 15.74 24.40
C GLN A 472 -5.30 15.67 23.05
N ALA A 473 -4.22 14.89 22.96
CA ALA A 473 -3.49 14.66 21.72
C ALA A 473 -4.32 13.92 20.68
N LEU A 474 -5.22 13.00 21.07
CA LEU A 474 -6.15 12.36 20.13
C LEU A 474 -6.98 13.42 19.38
N LEU A 475 -7.50 14.41 20.11
CA LEU A 475 -8.36 15.44 19.52
C LEU A 475 -7.62 16.37 18.54
N THR A 476 -6.30 16.50 18.66
CA THR A 476 -5.49 17.36 17.78
C THR A 476 -4.78 16.59 16.68
N SER A 477 -4.50 15.30 16.93
CA SER A 477 -3.55 14.51 16.14
C SER A 477 -4.13 13.19 15.65
N SER A 478 -5.44 12.90 15.79
CA SER A 478 -6.02 11.69 15.21
C SER A 478 -6.06 11.76 13.69
N TYR A 479 -5.87 10.62 13.04
CA TYR A 479 -6.34 10.44 11.66
C TYR A 479 -7.87 10.43 11.62
N HIS A 480 -8.44 10.60 10.43
CA HIS A 480 -9.88 10.44 10.17
C HIS A 480 -10.09 9.41 9.05
N ASN A 481 -11.14 8.58 9.16
CA ASN A 481 -11.58 7.71 8.06
C ASN A 481 -12.36 8.52 6.99
N GLU A 482 -12.88 7.82 5.97
CA GLU A 482 -13.66 8.42 4.88
C GLU A 482 -14.95 9.09 5.38
N GLU A 483 -15.47 8.64 6.52
CA GLU A 483 -16.66 9.18 7.20
C GLU A 483 -16.34 10.37 8.14
N GLY A 484 -15.07 10.74 8.30
CA GLY A 484 -14.65 11.82 9.18
C GLY A 484 -14.60 11.46 10.66
N GLU A 485 -14.50 10.17 10.99
CA GLU A 485 -14.45 9.64 12.35
C GLU A 485 -13.02 9.25 12.76
N PHE A 486 -12.75 9.21 14.07
CA PHE A 486 -11.46 8.73 14.58
C PHE A 486 -11.35 7.21 14.46
N PRO A 487 -10.37 6.67 13.72
CA PRO A 487 -10.20 5.24 13.59
C PRO A 487 -9.52 4.65 14.83
N ALA A 488 -10.01 3.50 15.28
CA ALA A 488 -9.36 2.68 16.30
C ALA A 488 -9.57 1.19 16.06
N ARG A 489 -8.74 0.37 16.69
CA ARG A 489 -9.02 -1.05 16.88
C ARG A 489 -9.37 -1.32 18.33
N LEU A 490 -10.41 -2.11 18.58
CA LEU A 490 -10.74 -2.60 19.91
C LEU A 490 -10.02 -3.93 20.13
N LEU A 491 -8.87 -3.91 20.79
CA LEU A 491 -8.04 -5.10 21.03
C LEU A 491 -8.05 -5.54 22.50
N ASP A 492 -7.93 -6.85 22.72
CA ASP A 492 -7.70 -7.48 24.01
C ASP A 492 -6.32 -8.15 23.98
N THR A 493 -5.33 -7.46 24.53
CA THR A 493 -3.91 -7.86 24.55
C THR A 493 -3.40 -7.87 25.98
N PRO A 494 -2.30 -8.59 26.30
CA PRO A 494 -1.79 -8.68 27.67
C PRO A 494 -1.51 -7.33 28.35
N TRP A 495 -1.12 -6.31 27.58
CA TRP A 495 -0.85 -4.95 28.08
C TRP A 495 -2.06 -4.01 28.03
N CYS A 496 -3.06 -4.30 27.18
CA CYS A 496 -4.23 -3.45 27.03
C CYS A 496 -5.46 -4.23 26.54
N ASN A 497 -6.52 -4.17 27.33
CA ASN A 497 -7.87 -4.46 26.87
C ASN A 497 -8.59 -3.13 26.66
N GLY A 498 -8.45 -2.58 25.45
CA GLY A 498 -8.75 -1.17 25.18
C GLY A 498 -9.00 -0.84 23.71
N ALA A 499 -9.19 0.46 23.46
CA ALA A 499 -9.14 1.03 22.13
C ALA A 499 -7.69 1.42 21.79
N VAL A 500 -7.27 1.09 20.58
CA VAL A 500 -5.97 1.47 20.02
C VAL A 500 -6.24 2.50 18.95
N TRP A 501 -6.08 3.77 19.31
CA TRP A 501 -6.34 4.90 18.42
C TRP A 501 -5.16 5.11 17.47
N SER A 502 -5.44 5.40 16.20
CA SER A 502 -4.40 5.80 15.24
C SER A 502 -4.08 7.29 15.39
N MET A 503 -2.81 7.59 15.62
CA MET A 503 -2.29 8.93 15.90
C MET A 503 -1.35 9.38 14.80
N ASN A 504 -1.52 10.60 14.32
CA ASN A 504 -0.61 11.31 13.43
C ASN A 504 0.50 11.97 14.25
N SER A 505 1.67 11.34 14.28
CA SER A 505 2.84 11.80 15.02
C SER A 505 3.75 12.75 14.23
N MET A 506 3.24 13.43 13.20
CA MET A 506 4.07 14.37 12.45
C MET A 506 4.44 15.61 13.30
N PRO A 507 5.69 16.11 13.23
CA PRO A 507 6.15 17.27 14.01
C PRO A 507 5.45 18.60 13.66
N GLY A 508 4.74 18.66 12.53
CA GLY A 508 4.06 19.87 12.03
C GLY A 508 2.57 19.99 12.41
N VAL A 509 2.00 19.02 13.12
CA VAL A 509 0.59 19.08 13.53
C VAL A 509 0.35 20.30 14.45
N PRO A 510 -0.61 21.19 14.13
CA PRO A 510 -0.88 22.37 14.95
C PRO A 510 -1.55 21.98 16.28
N GLY A 511 -1.27 22.75 17.33
CA GLY A 511 -1.86 22.57 18.66
C GLY A 511 -0.82 22.56 19.79
N ASP A 512 -1.25 22.87 21.01
CA ASP A 512 -0.37 22.90 22.18
C ASP A 512 -0.04 21.49 22.70
N VAL A 513 -1.00 20.58 22.61
CA VAL A 513 -0.85 19.17 22.97
C VAL A 513 -1.08 18.35 21.70
N THR A 514 0.00 17.82 21.15
CA THR A 514 -0.02 16.95 19.95
C THR A 514 0.73 15.66 20.25
N ASP A 515 0.43 14.60 19.50
CA ASP A 515 1.07 13.29 19.72
C ASP A 515 2.60 13.38 19.64
N PHE A 516 3.13 14.06 18.61
CA PHE A 516 4.57 14.30 18.48
C PHE A 516 5.15 15.02 19.71
N LYS A 517 4.52 16.10 20.18
CA LYS A 517 5.03 16.87 21.33
C LYS A 517 5.01 16.07 22.63
N LEU A 518 4.14 15.06 22.76
CA LEU A 518 4.15 14.16 23.92
C LEU A 518 5.31 13.17 23.89
N LYS A 519 5.73 12.76 22.70
CA LYS A 519 6.77 11.74 22.48
C LYS A 519 8.15 12.33 22.24
N TRP A 520 8.22 13.58 21.81
CA TRP A 520 9.47 14.30 21.60
C TRP A 520 9.32 15.80 21.82
N ASN A 521 10.07 16.34 22.79
CA ASN A 521 10.21 17.77 23.05
C ASN A 521 11.50 18.04 23.84
N ALA A 522 11.86 19.31 24.01
CA ALA A 522 13.12 19.69 24.67
C ALA A 522 13.20 19.25 26.14
N GLU A 523 12.08 19.28 26.88
CA GLU A 523 12.04 18.82 28.27
C GLU A 523 12.28 17.31 28.36
N LEU A 524 11.59 16.55 27.50
CA LEU A 524 11.75 15.10 27.42
C LEU A 524 13.17 14.72 26.98
N ALA A 525 13.72 15.37 25.95
CA ALA A 525 15.11 15.18 25.55
C ALA A 525 16.09 15.48 26.69
N GLY A 526 15.87 16.56 27.45
CA GLY A 526 16.66 16.87 28.64
C GLY A 526 16.55 15.82 29.75
N LYS A 527 15.38 15.23 29.93
CA LYS A 527 15.16 14.13 30.89
C LYS A 527 15.80 12.82 30.43
N LEU A 528 15.78 12.53 29.13
CA LEU A 528 16.24 11.26 28.57
C LEU A 528 17.75 11.22 28.32
N TYR A 529 18.35 12.35 27.93
CA TYR A 529 19.78 12.42 27.56
C TYR A 529 20.58 13.44 28.38
N GLY A 530 19.93 14.23 29.23
CA GLY A 530 20.62 15.21 30.05
C GLY A 530 21.35 14.61 31.26
N PRO A 531 21.92 15.47 32.12
CA PRO A 531 22.68 15.05 33.31
C PRO A 531 21.86 14.23 34.32
N ASN A 532 20.53 14.37 34.33
CA ASN A 532 19.63 13.70 35.26
C ASN A 532 18.96 12.45 34.64
N ARG A 533 19.48 11.92 33.53
CA ARG A 533 18.94 10.72 32.89
C ARG A 533 19.02 9.51 33.84
N LYS A 534 18.05 8.61 33.73
CA LYS A 534 17.91 7.43 34.61
C LYS A 534 18.80 6.24 34.21
N GLY A 535 19.38 6.28 33.02
CA GLY A 535 20.26 5.26 32.46
C GLY A 535 20.80 5.76 31.13
N ASP A 536 22.02 5.34 30.80
CA ASP A 536 22.57 5.53 29.45
C ASP A 536 22.05 4.38 28.59
N LEU A 537 21.49 4.72 27.43
CA LEU A 537 21.06 3.74 26.44
C LEU A 537 21.82 4.01 25.14
N ASP A 538 22.06 2.95 24.36
CA ASP A 538 22.83 3.04 23.12
C ASP A 538 22.05 3.69 21.96
N GLY A 539 20.71 3.70 22.04
CA GLY A 539 19.90 4.32 21.00
C GLY A 539 18.39 4.37 21.25
N GLU A 540 17.66 4.70 20.19
CA GLU A 540 16.20 4.72 20.15
C GLU A 540 15.70 3.58 19.26
N TYR A 541 14.72 2.82 19.75
CA TYR A 541 13.90 1.92 18.97
C TYR A 541 12.55 2.57 18.76
N VAL A 542 12.36 3.07 17.53
CA VAL A 542 11.09 3.64 17.10
C VAL A 542 10.28 2.54 16.45
N ASP A 543 9.32 2.01 17.20
CA ASP A 543 8.40 0.99 16.71
C ASP A 543 7.32 1.65 15.84
N SER A 544 7.28 1.22 14.57
CA SER A 544 6.25 1.59 13.60
C SER A 544 6.13 3.10 13.33
N SER A 545 6.84 3.59 12.30
CA SER A 545 6.79 4.99 11.80
C SER A 545 6.20 5.09 10.39
N GLU A 546 5.18 4.28 10.10
CA GLU A 546 4.61 4.07 8.76
C GLU A 546 3.59 5.16 8.33
N GLY A 547 3.67 6.37 8.90
CA GLY A 547 2.62 7.40 8.89
C GLY A 547 2.67 8.43 7.77
#